data_AF-A0A963TT69-F1
#
_entry.id   AF-A0A963TT69-F1
#
_cell.length_a   1.000
_cell.length_b   1.000
_cell.length_c   1.000
_cell.angle_alpha   90.00
_cell.angle_beta   90.00
_cell.angle_gamma   90.00
#
_symmetry.space_group_name_H-M   'P 1'
#
loop_
_entity.id
_entity.type
_entity.pdbx_description
1 polymer ?
#
loop_
_entity_poly.entity_id
_entity_poly.type
_entity_poly.pdbx_seq_one_letter_code
_entity_poly.pdbx_strand_id
1 'polypeptide(L)'
;MVDPPMTKAAKPQRPSRPARLPGDPDAATAIEQMVRVNQAGEYGAKRIYQGQLAVLGKSEAAPILTEMLAQEEQHLARFNEIAARRGVRPTVLEPLWHVAGFALGAATAAIGKDAAMACTVAVEDVIGEHYAEQSAQLGDDEADLRATIDAFRRDELHHRDVSLKAGAEQAPGYEVLTAAIKAGTRLAIWLSKKI
;
A
#
# COMPACT_ATOMS: atom_id res chain seq x y z
N MET A 1 52.11 -23.81 27.06
CA MET A 1 51.48 -22.81 26.18
C MET A 1 49.99 -23.12 26.25
N VAL A 2 49.22 -22.33 26.99
CA VAL A 2 47.79 -22.58 27.27
C VAL A 2 47.01 -21.60 26.40
N ASP A 3 46.16 -22.12 25.51
CA ASP A 3 45.35 -21.28 24.63
C ASP A 3 44.34 -20.44 25.45
N PRO A 4 44.15 -19.16 25.11
CA PRO A 4 43.17 -18.33 25.81
C PRO A 4 41.73 -18.72 25.41
N PRO A 5 40.75 -18.57 26.34
CA PRO A 5 39.37 -18.92 26.05
C PRO A 5 38.75 -17.95 25.04
N MET A 6 38.09 -18.52 24.02
CA MET A 6 37.30 -17.75 23.06
C MET A 6 36.13 -17.05 23.75
N THR A 7 36.13 -15.72 23.70
CA THR A 7 35.01 -14.87 24.12
C THR A 7 33.80 -15.13 23.24
N LYS A 8 32.67 -15.53 23.84
CA LYS A 8 31.38 -15.60 23.14
C LYS A 8 31.00 -14.19 22.67
N ALA A 9 30.82 -14.03 21.36
CA ALA A 9 30.30 -12.80 20.78
C ALA A 9 28.92 -12.48 21.36
N ALA A 10 28.74 -11.24 21.84
CA ALA A 10 27.47 -10.74 22.34
C ALA A 10 26.46 -10.63 21.18
N LYS A 11 25.23 -11.10 21.39
CA LYS A 11 24.14 -10.95 20.42
C LYS A 11 23.81 -9.45 20.27
N PRO A 12 23.56 -8.95 19.05
CA PRO A 12 23.17 -7.55 18.86
C PRO A 12 21.87 -7.26 19.60
N GLN A 13 21.89 -6.23 20.43
CA GLN A 13 20.76 -5.81 21.23
C GLN A 13 19.75 -5.10 20.30
N ARG A 14 18.55 -5.68 20.21
CA ARG A 14 17.47 -5.13 19.37
C ARG A 14 17.08 -3.74 19.89
N PRO A 15 16.72 -2.80 19.00
CA PRO A 15 16.09 -1.56 19.45
C PRO A 15 14.80 -1.92 20.21
N SER A 16 14.69 -1.44 21.45
CA SER A 16 13.48 -1.58 22.25
C SER A 16 12.34 -0.88 21.53
N ARG A 17 11.21 -1.58 21.32
CA ARG A 17 9.97 -0.93 20.88
C ARG A 17 9.70 0.27 21.81
N PRO A 18 9.35 1.45 21.28
CA PRO A 18 9.03 2.60 22.12
C PRO A 18 7.94 2.22 23.13
N ALA A 19 8.01 2.80 24.32
CA ALA A 19 7.04 2.53 25.39
C ALA A 19 5.63 2.90 24.90
N ARG A 20 4.69 1.97 25.02
CA ARG A 20 3.27 2.18 24.65
C ARG A 20 2.68 3.32 25.46
N LEU A 21 1.92 4.19 24.79
CA LEU A 21 1.18 5.28 25.42
C LEU A 21 -0.27 4.86 25.73
N PRO A 22 -0.93 5.51 26.71
CA PRO A 22 -2.36 5.31 26.93
C PRO A 22 -3.17 5.63 25.66
N GLY A 23 -3.94 4.66 25.18
CA GLY A 23 -4.72 4.77 23.94
C GLY A 23 -4.09 4.08 22.72
N ASP A 24 -2.85 3.59 22.82
CA ASP A 24 -2.26 2.74 21.78
C ASP A 24 -2.93 1.35 21.77
N PRO A 25 -3.19 0.78 20.58
CA PRO A 25 -3.68 -0.57 20.48
C PRO A 25 -2.69 -1.57 21.08
N ASP A 26 -3.20 -2.68 21.62
CA ASP A 26 -2.33 -3.82 21.90
C ASP A 26 -1.81 -4.46 20.60
N ALA A 27 -0.93 -5.46 20.73
CA ALA A 27 -0.28 -6.05 19.55
C ALA A 27 -1.31 -6.70 18.62
N ALA A 28 -2.28 -7.44 19.19
CA ALA A 28 -3.31 -8.11 18.40
C ALA A 28 -4.18 -7.09 17.65
N THR A 29 -4.65 -6.06 18.35
CA THR A 29 -5.46 -4.97 17.79
C THR A 29 -4.71 -4.21 16.71
N ALA A 30 -3.41 -3.95 16.89
CA ALA A 30 -2.57 -3.29 15.89
C ALA A 30 -2.45 -4.14 14.61
N ILE A 31 -2.31 -5.45 14.74
CA ILE A 31 -2.27 -6.38 13.60
C ILE A 31 -3.62 -6.43 12.89
N GLU A 32 -4.75 -6.47 13.62
CA GLU A 32 -6.08 -6.42 13.02
C GLU A 32 -6.28 -5.12 12.22
N GLN A 33 -5.88 -3.97 12.78
CA GLN A 33 -5.93 -2.68 12.09
C GLN A 33 -5.05 -2.68 10.84
N MET A 34 -3.85 -3.26 10.91
CA MET A 34 -2.93 -3.38 9.78
C MET A 34 -3.55 -4.17 8.64
N VAL A 35 -4.08 -5.37 8.93
CA VAL A 35 -4.72 -6.23 7.92
C VAL A 35 -5.95 -5.55 7.30
N ARG A 36 -6.78 -4.90 8.11
CA ARG A 36 -7.96 -4.16 7.63
C ARG A 36 -7.59 -3.03 6.67
N VAL A 37 -6.58 -2.25 7.03
CA VAL A 37 -6.13 -1.10 6.24
C VAL A 37 -5.51 -1.54 4.93
N ASN A 38 -4.70 -2.59 4.93
CA ASN A 38 -4.12 -3.13 3.70
C ASN A 38 -5.22 -3.66 2.79
N GLN A 39 -6.15 -4.47 3.31
CA GLN A 39 -7.28 -4.95 2.52
C GLN A 39 -8.09 -3.81 1.90
N ALA A 40 -8.38 -2.75 2.66
CA ALA A 40 -9.06 -1.57 2.16
C ALA A 40 -8.24 -0.80 1.11
N GLY A 41 -6.91 -0.73 1.31
CA GLY A 41 -5.95 -0.14 0.38
C GLY A 41 -5.95 -0.85 -0.97
N GLU A 42 -5.75 -2.18 -0.98
CA GLU A 42 -5.77 -3.00 -2.19
C GLU A 42 -7.11 -2.89 -2.93
N TYR A 43 -8.21 -2.84 -2.18
CA TYR A 43 -9.53 -2.64 -2.78
C TYR A 43 -9.65 -1.24 -3.42
N GLY A 44 -9.14 -0.21 -2.76
CA GLY A 44 -9.08 1.15 -3.31
C GLY A 44 -8.23 1.23 -4.57
N ALA A 45 -7.02 0.66 -4.56
CA ALA A 45 -6.10 0.61 -5.68
C ALA A 45 -6.72 -0.10 -6.90
N LYS A 46 -7.30 -1.29 -6.68
CA LYS A 46 -8.10 -1.99 -7.69
C LYS A 46 -9.16 -1.07 -8.32
N ARG A 47 -9.90 -0.31 -7.49
CA ARG A 47 -10.94 0.60 -7.99
C ARG A 47 -10.38 1.77 -8.79
N ILE A 48 -9.21 2.30 -8.43
CA ILE A 48 -8.49 3.31 -9.21
C ILE A 48 -8.16 2.77 -10.60
N TYR A 49 -7.54 1.60 -10.71
CA TYR A 49 -7.21 1.02 -12.01
C TYR A 49 -8.44 0.70 -12.86
N GLN A 50 -9.52 0.22 -12.24
CA GLN A 50 -10.80 0.04 -12.95
C GLN A 50 -11.36 1.36 -13.48
N GLY A 51 -11.24 2.45 -12.71
CA GLY A 51 -11.62 3.79 -13.16
C GLY A 51 -10.75 4.28 -14.32
N GLN A 52 -9.43 4.08 -14.24
CA GLN A 52 -8.51 4.44 -15.31
C GLN A 52 -8.82 3.66 -16.59
N LEU A 53 -9.01 2.34 -16.52
CA LEU A 53 -9.36 1.51 -17.67
C LEU A 53 -10.75 1.82 -18.26
N ALA A 54 -11.70 2.27 -17.46
CA ALA A 54 -13.00 2.70 -17.97
C ALA A 54 -12.88 3.86 -18.98
N VAL A 55 -11.83 4.68 -18.85
CA VAL A 55 -11.57 5.82 -19.74
C VAL A 55 -10.49 5.49 -20.78
N LEU A 56 -9.38 4.87 -20.36
CA LEU A 56 -8.19 4.64 -21.16
C LEU A 56 -8.10 3.21 -21.75
N GLY A 57 -9.13 2.37 -21.59
CA GLY A 57 -9.10 0.96 -21.98
C GLY A 57 -8.94 0.67 -23.48
N LYS A 58 -8.98 1.70 -24.34
CA LYS A 58 -8.66 1.62 -25.78
C LYS A 58 -7.42 2.41 -26.19
N SER A 59 -6.70 2.96 -25.21
CA SER A 59 -5.47 3.72 -25.44
C SER A 59 -4.24 2.82 -25.40
N GLU A 60 -3.08 3.38 -25.73
CA GLU A 60 -1.78 2.73 -25.55
C GLU A 60 -1.43 2.40 -24.09
N ALA A 61 -2.10 3.03 -23.11
CA ALA A 61 -1.91 2.73 -21.69
C ALA A 61 -2.70 1.50 -21.21
N ALA A 62 -3.63 0.97 -22.01
CA ALA A 62 -4.48 -0.14 -21.59
C ALA A 62 -3.69 -1.41 -21.17
N PRO A 63 -2.62 -1.83 -21.89
CA PRO A 63 -1.86 -3.02 -21.49
C PRO A 63 -1.24 -2.89 -20.09
N ILE A 64 -0.54 -1.78 -19.82
CA ILE A 64 0.14 -1.56 -18.51
C ILE A 64 -0.88 -1.45 -17.37
N LEU A 65 -2.01 -0.77 -17.60
CA LEU A 65 -3.08 -0.64 -16.60
C LEU A 65 -3.78 -1.96 -16.32
N THR A 66 -3.91 -2.82 -17.32
CA THR A 66 -4.50 -4.16 -17.17
C THR A 66 -3.58 -5.09 -16.37
N GLU A 67 -2.27 -5.00 -16.61
CA GLU A 67 -1.27 -5.76 -15.85
C GLU A 67 -1.25 -5.34 -14.37
N MET A 68 -1.19 -4.03 -14.10
CA MET A 68 -1.26 -3.50 -12.74
C MET A 68 -2.56 -3.92 -12.03
N LEU A 69 -3.72 -3.76 -12.69
CA LEU A 69 -5.00 -4.21 -12.14
C LEU A 69 -4.98 -5.71 -11.79
N ALA A 70 -4.39 -6.56 -12.63
CA ALA A 70 -4.31 -7.98 -12.37
C ALA A 70 -3.41 -8.32 -11.16
N GLN A 71 -2.38 -7.51 -10.89
CA GLN A 71 -1.55 -7.63 -9.69
C GLN A 71 -2.32 -7.17 -8.44
N GLU A 72 -3.02 -6.03 -8.51
CA GLU A 72 -3.89 -5.55 -7.42
C GLU A 72 -4.99 -6.55 -7.04
N GLU A 73 -5.56 -7.24 -8.02
CA GLU A 73 -6.54 -8.29 -7.75
C GLU A 73 -5.94 -9.48 -6.98
N GLN A 74 -4.67 -9.80 -7.23
CA GLN A 74 -3.94 -10.83 -6.46
C GLN A 74 -3.60 -10.34 -5.05
N HIS A 75 -3.18 -9.09 -4.91
CA HIS A 75 -2.90 -8.49 -3.60
C HIS A 75 -4.16 -8.47 -2.73
N LEU A 76 -5.27 -7.99 -3.28
CA LEU A 76 -6.58 -7.96 -2.61
C LEU A 76 -7.03 -9.38 -2.23
N ALA A 77 -6.90 -10.35 -3.13
CA ALA A 77 -7.26 -11.75 -2.84
C ALA A 77 -6.45 -12.29 -1.64
N ARG A 78 -5.16 -11.98 -1.59
CA ARG A 78 -4.29 -12.38 -0.48
C ARG A 78 -4.69 -11.72 0.84
N PHE A 79 -4.97 -10.42 0.85
CA PHE A 79 -5.40 -9.76 2.08
C PHE A 79 -6.80 -10.17 2.53
N ASN A 80 -7.71 -10.49 1.60
CA ASN A 80 -9.00 -11.10 1.94
C ASN A 80 -8.82 -12.46 2.61
N GLU A 81 -7.91 -13.30 2.12
CA GLU A 81 -7.59 -14.60 2.74
C GLU A 81 -7.00 -14.42 4.15
N ILE A 82 -6.08 -13.48 4.33
CA ILE A 82 -5.48 -13.16 5.64
C ILE A 82 -6.57 -12.65 6.60
N ALA A 83 -7.40 -11.72 6.15
CA ALA A 83 -8.48 -11.14 6.95
C ALA A 83 -9.48 -12.22 7.39
N ALA A 84 -9.92 -13.08 6.47
CA ALA A 84 -10.83 -14.18 6.76
C ALA A 84 -10.25 -15.16 7.78
N ARG A 85 -9.00 -15.60 7.61
CA ARG A 85 -8.33 -16.51 8.56
C ARG A 85 -8.18 -15.93 9.96
N ARG A 86 -8.00 -14.61 10.05
CA ARG A 86 -7.78 -13.90 11.32
C ARG A 86 -9.07 -13.32 11.92
N GLY A 87 -10.22 -13.49 11.26
CA GLY A 87 -11.49 -12.90 11.70
C GLY A 87 -11.53 -11.36 11.64
N VAL A 88 -10.66 -10.74 10.82
CA VAL A 88 -10.59 -9.29 10.66
C VAL A 88 -11.74 -8.83 9.77
N ARG A 89 -12.55 -7.90 10.28
CA ARG A 89 -13.64 -7.29 9.51
C ARG A 89 -13.09 -6.16 8.62
N PRO A 90 -13.60 -6.01 7.39
CA PRO A 90 -13.34 -4.83 6.55
C PRO A 90 -13.74 -3.54 7.26
N THR A 91 -13.15 -2.42 6.84
CA THR A 91 -13.54 -1.10 7.32
C THR A 91 -14.97 -0.77 6.87
N VAL A 92 -15.73 -0.08 7.73
CA VAL A 92 -17.07 0.43 7.37
C VAL A 92 -17.04 1.47 6.25
N LEU A 93 -15.86 2.02 5.95
CA LEU A 93 -15.64 2.99 4.87
C LEU A 93 -15.48 2.35 3.50
N GLU A 94 -15.47 1.03 3.38
CA GLU A 94 -15.29 0.33 2.10
C GLU A 94 -16.24 0.82 0.98
N PRO A 95 -17.55 1.10 1.22
CA PRO A 95 -18.42 1.66 0.18
C PRO A 95 -18.00 3.06 -0.27
N LEU A 96 -17.44 3.87 0.62
CA LEU A 96 -16.91 5.19 0.26
C LEU A 96 -15.67 5.04 -0.63
N TRP A 97 -14.75 4.14 -0.24
CA TRP A 97 -13.53 3.86 -1.00
C TRP A 97 -13.82 3.24 -2.36
N HIS A 98 -14.88 2.43 -2.47
CA HIS A 98 -15.34 1.89 -3.74
C HIS A 98 -15.63 2.97 -4.78
N VAL A 99 -16.33 4.02 -4.35
CA VAL A 99 -16.72 5.15 -5.22
C VAL A 99 -15.54 6.09 -5.42
N ALA A 100 -14.85 6.46 -4.33
CA ALA A 100 -13.74 7.42 -4.36
C ALA A 100 -12.57 6.91 -5.22
N GLY A 101 -12.15 5.65 -5.06
CA GLY A 101 -11.07 5.08 -5.86
C GLY A 101 -11.40 5.08 -7.35
N PHE A 102 -12.60 4.61 -7.72
CA PHE A 102 -13.04 4.61 -9.12
C PHE A 102 -13.14 6.03 -9.70
N ALA A 103 -13.73 6.96 -8.95
CA ALA A 103 -13.86 8.35 -9.39
C ALA A 103 -12.49 9.00 -9.58
N LEU A 104 -11.54 8.76 -8.67
CA LEU A 104 -10.17 9.28 -8.78
C LEU A 104 -9.47 8.73 -10.04
N GLY A 105 -9.54 7.42 -10.26
CA GLY A 105 -8.96 6.79 -11.44
C GLY A 105 -9.57 7.28 -12.75
N ALA A 106 -10.91 7.37 -12.82
CA ALA A 106 -11.61 7.85 -14.00
C ALA A 106 -11.35 9.34 -14.26
N ALA A 107 -11.34 10.17 -13.22
CA ALA A 107 -11.11 11.61 -13.36
C ALA A 107 -9.69 11.91 -13.85
N THR A 108 -8.67 11.26 -13.28
CA THR A 108 -7.27 11.44 -13.70
C THR A 108 -7.05 10.94 -15.13
N ALA A 109 -7.65 9.79 -15.47
CA ALA A 109 -7.62 9.26 -16.83
C ALA A 109 -8.36 10.15 -17.85
N ALA A 110 -9.42 10.84 -17.44
CA ALA A 110 -10.13 11.80 -18.29
C ALA A 110 -9.33 13.08 -18.57
N ILE A 111 -8.41 13.47 -17.66
CA ILE A 111 -7.43 14.53 -17.92
C ILE A 111 -6.41 14.05 -18.96
N GLY A 112 -5.96 12.80 -18.85
CA GLY A 112 -5.12 12.15 -19.84
C GLY A 112 -4.30 11.00 -19.28
N LYS A 113 -3.58 10.30 -20.17
CA LYS A 113 -2.67 9.20 -19.80
C LYS A 113 -1.67 9.62 -18.72
N ASP A 114 -0.95 10.72 -18.92
CA ASP A 114 0.11 11.13 -18.01
C ASP A 114 -0.44 11.48 -16.62
N ALA A 115 -1.64 12.07 -16.54
CA ALA A 115 -2.33 12.34 -15.28
C ALA A 115 -2.79 11.04 -14.58
N ALA A 116 -3.24 10.03 -15.32
CA ALA A 116 -3.49 8.70 -14.76
C ALA A 116 -2.20 8.07 -14.21
N MET A 117 -1.08 8.13 -14.94
CA MET A 117 0.20 7.63 -14.46
C MET A 117 0.68 8.40 -13.21
N ALA A 118 0.48 9.72 -13.16
CA ALA A 118 0.78 10.54 -11.98
C ALA A 118 -0.07 10.13 -10.76
N CYS A 119 -1.34 9.78 -10.97
CA CYS A 119 -2.18 9.21 -9.92
C CYS A 119 -1.59 7.92 -9.37
N THR A 120 -1.19 6.99 -10.24
CA THR A 120 -0.54 5.74 -9.84
C THR A 120 0.75 6.02 -9.06
N VAL A 121 1.65 6.88 -9.57
CA VAL A 121 2.88 7.25 -8.86
C VAL A 121 2.59 7.79 -7.46
N ALA A 122 1.61 8.68 -7.33
CA ALA A 122 1.26 9.30 -6.06
C ALA A 122 0.71 8.29 -5.05
N VAL A 123 -0.14 7.37 -5.49
CA VAL A 123 -0.73 6.32 -4.65
C VAL A 123 0.35 5.31 -4.22
N GLU A 124 1.12 4.78 -5.17
CA GLU A 124 2.12 3.75 -4.90
C GLU A 124 3.29 4.23 -4.05
N ASP A 125 3.66 5.50 -4.14
CA ASP A 125 4.62 6.08 -3.20
C ASP A 125 4.11 6.02 -1.76
N VAL A 126 2.85 6.39 -1.54
CA VAL A 126 2.27 6.40 -0.18
C VAL A 126 2.05 4.98 0.33
N ILE A 127 1.61 4.05 -0.53
CA ILE A 127 1.45 2.64 -0.15
C ILE A 127 2.81 2.01 0.13
N GLY A 128 3.83 2.26 -0.70
CA GLY A 128 5.18 1.77 -0.51
C GLY A 128 5.86 2.29 0.77
N GLU A 129 5.63 3.56 1.13
CA GLU A 129 5.99 4.14 2.43
C GLU A 129 5.24 3.42 3.56
N HIS A 130 3.92 3.25 3.42
CA HIS A 130 3.09 2.61 4.42
C HIS A 130 3.51 1.16 4.70
N TYR A 131 3.81 0.38 3.67
CA TYR A 131 4.31 -0.98 3.81
C TYR A 131 5.69 -1.04 4.47
N ALA A 132 6.58 -0.08 4.19
CA ALA A 132 7.87 -0.01 4.87
C ALA A 132 7.70 0.18 6.38
N GLU A 133 6.79 1.09 6.78
CA GLU A 133 6.47 1.33 8.19
C GLU A 133 5.87 0.10 8.86
N GLN A 134 4.94 -0.59 8.20
CA GLN A 134 4.31 -1.79 8.73
C GLN A 134 5.31 -2.93 8.89
N SER A 135 6.14 -3.19 7.87
CA SER A 135 7.17 -4.22 7.91
C SER A 135 8.11 -4.04 9.11
N ALA A 136 8.53 -2.79 9.37
CA ALA A 136 9.38 -2.44 10.51
C ALA A 136 8.69 -2.64 11.88
N GLN A 137 7.36 -2.61 11.94
CA GLN A 137 6.59 -2.81 13.17
C GLN A 137 6.35 -4.30 13.49
N LEU A 138 6.43 -5.19 12.49
CA LEU A 138 6.14 -6.61 12.64
C LEU A 138 7.27 -7.39 13.33
N GLY A 139 6.90 -8.16 14.35
CA GLY A 139 7.82 -9.04 15.08
C GLY A 139 8.12 -10.34 14.33
N ASP A 140 8.96 -11.19 14.93
CA ASP A 140 9.29 -12.52 14.35
C ASP A 140 8.09 -13.47 14.33
N ASP A 141 7.12 -13.23 15.23
CA ASP A 141 5.84 -13.92 15.33
C ASP A 141 4.89 -13.64 14.16
N GLU A 142 5.17 -12.60 13.37
CA GLU A 142 4.39 -12.19 12.20
C GLU A 142 5.21 -12.24 10.90
N ALA A 143 6.19 -13.15 10.83
CA ALA A 143 7.11 -13.26 9.70
C ALA A 143 6.41 -13.46 8.34
N ASP A 144 5.33 -14.24 8.29
CA ASP A 144 4.58 -14.49 7.04
C ASP A 144 3.83 -13.24 6.55
N LEU A 145 3.26 -12.47 7.48
CA LEU A 145 2.62 -11.19 7.16
C LEU A 145 3.65 -10.18 6.68
N ARG A 146 4.81 -10.11 7.35
CA ARG A 146 5.94 -9.26 6.94
C ARG A 146 6.42 -9.62 5.54
N ALA A 147 6.60 -10.90 5.25
CA ALA A 147 7.02 -11.36 3.92
C ALA A 147 6.00 -11.00 2.83
N THR A 148 4.69 -11.07 3.14
CA THR A 148 3.62 -10.65 2.23
C THR A 148 3.70 -9.14 1.96
N ILE A 149 3.80 -8.33 3.02
CA ILE A 149 3.93 -6.86 2.92
C ILE A 149 5.19 -6.45 2.16
N ASP A 150 6.33 -7.08 2.43
CA ASP A 150 7.59 -6.78 1.74
C ASP A 150 7.52 -7.16 0.26
N ALA A 151 6.75 -8.20 -0.10
CA ALA A 151 6.51 -8.57 -1.49
C ALA A 151 5.68 -7.51 -2.21
N PHE A 152 4.51 -7.16 -1.67
CA PHE A 152 3.62 -6.19 -2.33
C PHE A 152 4.27 -4.82 -2.40
N ARG A 153 5.03 -4.41 -1.38
CA ARG A 153 5.87 -3.21 -1.44
C ARG A 153 6.81 -3.18 -2.65
N ARG A 154 7.41 -4.31 -3.04
CA ARG A 154 8.26 -4.33 -4.24
C ARG A 154 7.44 -4.16 -5.51
N ASP A 155 6.25 -4.74 -5.53
CA ASP A 155 5.32 -4.62 -6.66
C ASP A 155 4.82 -3.16 -6.78
N GLU A 156 4.44 -2.49 -5.69
CA GLU A 156 4.04 -1.07 -5.72
C GLU A 156 5.15 -0.15 -6.20
N LEU A 157 6.37 -0.36 -5.70
CA LEU A 157 7.53 0.41 -6.16
C LEU A 157 7.82 0.16 -7.64
N HIS A 158 7.57 -1.06 -8.13
CA HIS A 158 7.67 -1.37 -9.55
C HIS A 158 6.58 -0.65 -10.36
N HIS A 159 5.33 -0.67 -9.90
CA HIS A 159 4.21 0.03 -10.54
C HIS A 159 4.46 1.53 -10.66
N ARG A 160 4.97 2.13 -9.58
CA ARG A 160 5.42 3.53 -9.58
C ARG A 160 6.48 3.77 -10.65
N ASP A 161 7.54 2.96 -10.67
CA ASP A 161 8.67 3.15 -11.59
C ASP A 161 8.24 2.96 -13.05
N VAL A 162 7.33 2.03 -13.33
CA VAL A 162 6.70 1.86 -14.65
C VAL A 162 5.89 3.10 -15.02
N SER A 163 5.11 3.65 -14.09
CA SER A 163 4.27 4.83 -14.32
C SER A 163 5.10 6.09 -14.56
N LEU A 164 6.22 6.26 -13.86
CA LEU A 164 7.21 7.32 -14.13
C LEU A 164 7.74 7.21 -15.57
N LYS A 165 8.18 6.01 -15.98
CA LYS A 165 8.64 5.76 -17.36
C LYS A 165 7.55 5.95 -18.40
N ALA A 166 6.28 5.75 -18.02
CA ALA A 166 5.13 5.93 -18.89
C ALA A 166 4.67 7.40 -19.04
N GLY A 167 5.40 8.36 -18.45
CA GLY A 167 5.16 9.79 -18.66
C GLY A 167 4.47 10.51 -17.50
N ALA A 168 4.36 9.92 -16.31
CA ALA A 168 3.69 10.54 -15.15
C ALA A 168 4.10 12.00 -14.91
N GLU A 169 5.39 12.32 -14.98
CA GLU A 169 5.93 13.66 -14.72
C GLU A 169 5.51 14.70 -15.78
N GLN A 170 4.95 14.26 -16.91
CA GLN A 170 4.41 15.13 -17.97
C GLN A 170 2.96 15.55 -17.72
N ALA A 171 2.34 15.06 -16.63
CA ALA A 171 0.98 15.42 -16.28
C ALA A 171 0.84 16.95 -16.06
N PRO A 172 -0.24 17.58 -16.57
CA PRO A 172 -0.51 18.98 -16.28
C PRO A 172 -0.60 19.24 -14.77
N GLY A 173 0.30 20.06 -14.24
CA GLY A 173 0.37 20.35 -12.81
C GLY A 173 0.80 19.17 -11.95
N TYR A 174 1.65 18.27 -12.47
CA TYR A 174 2.14 17.05 -11.82
C TYR A 174 2.39 17.19 -10.32
N GLU A 175 3.19 18.16 -9.89
CA GLU A 175 3.52 18.37 -8.47
C GLU A 175 2.28 18.61 -7.59
N VAL A 176 1.35 19.43 -8.07
CA VAL A 176 0.12 19.78 -7.34
C VAL A 176 -0.83 18.57 -7.30
N LEU A 177 -1.00 17.89 -8.44
CA LEU A 177 -1.84 16.69 -8.55
C LEU A 177 -1.32 15.58 -7.62
N THR A 178 -0.02 15.28 -7.71
CA THR A 178 0.65 14.28 -6.89
C THR A 178 0.54 14.63 -5.41
N ALA A 179 0.80 15.87 -5.00
CA ALA A 179 0.69 16.28 -3.61
C ALA A 179 -0.75 16.11 -3.07
N ALA A 180 -1.76 16.51 -3.85
CA ALA A 180 -3.16 16.37 -3.47
C ALA A 180 -3.58 14.90 -3.32
N ILE A 181 -3.18 14.04 -4.27
CA ILE A 181 -3.47 12.60 -4.21
C ILE A 181 -2.76 11.96 -3.02
N LYS A 182 -1.47 12.25 -2.81
CA LYS A 182 -0.71 11.75 -1.64
C LYS A 182 -1.40 12.14 -0.32
N ALA A 183 -1.88 13.37 -0.21
CA ALA A 183 -2.61 13.82 0.98
C ALA A 183 -3.93 13.04 1.17
N GLY A 184 -4.69 12.84 0.09
CA GLY A 184 -5.92 12.04 0.09
C GLY A 184 -5.68 10.59 0.49
N THR A 185 -4.67 9.93 -0.08
CA THR A 185 -4.30 8.54 0.24
C THR A 185 -3.88 8.39 1.70
N ARG A 186 -3.06 9.30 2.22
CA ARG A 186 -2.67 9.29 3.65
C ARG A 186 -3.89 9.48 4.57
N LEU A 187 -4.83 10.34 4.21
CA LEU A 187 -6.08 10.52 4.95
C LEU A 187 -6.94 9.24 4.93
N ALA A 188 -7.07 8.58 3.78
CA ALA A 188 -7.83 7.34 3.65
C ALA A 188 -7.23 6.20 4.52
N ILE A 189 -5.89 6.08 4.53
CA ILE A 189 -5.16 5.14 5.40
C ILE A 189 -5.45 5.47 6.87
N TRP A 190 -5.33 6.73 7.27
CA TRP A 190 -5.56 7.16 8.66
C TRP A 190 -6.99 6.87 9.12
N LEU A 191 -8.00 7.16 8.28
CA LEU A 191 -9.40 6.88 8.57
C LEU A 191 -9.65 5.37 8.69
N SER A 192 -9.14 4.57 7.75
CA SER A 192 -9.34 3.11 7.73
C SER A 192 -8.65 2.39 8.89
N LYS A 193 -7.60 2.99 9.49
CA LYS A 193 -6.98 2.48 10.73
C LYS A 193 -7.92 2.58 11.93
N LYS A 194 -8.84 3.55 11.93
CA LYS A 194 -9.65 3.91 13.10
C LYS A 194 -11.03 3.25 13.11
N ILE A 195 -11.63 3.00 11.95
CA ILE A 195 -13.04 2.58 11.82
C ILE A 195 -13.25 1.47 10.80
#